data_AF-A0A345RYK9-F1
#
_entry.id   AF-A0A345RYK9-F1
#
_cell.length_a   1.000
_cell.length_b   1.000
_cell.length_c   1.000
_cell.angle_alpha   90.00
_cell.angle_beta   90.00
_cell.angle_gamma   90.00
#
_symmetry.space_group_name_H-M   'P 1'
#
loop_
_entity.id
_entity.type
_entity.pdbx_description
1 polymer ?
#
loop_
_entity_poly.entity_id
_entity_poly.type
_entity_poly.pdbx_seq_one_letter_code
_entity_poly.pdbx_strand_id
1 'polypeptide(L)'
;MAKVSVIAHSFGTYVVSRILEDHPDIKFEKIVLSGCLIKRSYPWDRNAQNMQKSSIINDVGVRDIWPLIASCATWGYGSTGRVGFKSATVTDRYFDYSHSEFFENNGLHIRKYWRPLFEFDEIVPSEWEADANRPKTGFTTLFAAHQNTGIAAIVVILTVAIALYFLFKNV
;
A
#
# COMPACT_ATOMS: atom_id res chain seq x y z
N MET A 1 -27.65 8.02 -12.69
CA MET A 1 -26.64 6.93 -12.81
C MET A 1 -26.27 6.47 -11.41
N ALA A 2 -26.00 5.18 -11.23
CA ALA A 2 -25.55 4.63 -9.95
C ALA A 2 -24.11 5.07 -9.64
N LYS A 3 -23.81 5.37 -8.38
CA LYS A 3 -22.44 5.63 -7.92
C LYS A 3 -21.84 4.31 -7.41
N VAL A 4 -20.61 4.01 -7.81
CA VAL A 4 -19.89 2.80 -7.40
C VAL A 4 -18.62 3.21 -6.67
N SER A 5 -18.37 2.57 -5.53
CA SER A 5 -17.14 2.74 -4.74
C SER A 5 -16.49 1.39 -4.51
N VAL A 6 -15.18 1.38 -4.26
CA VAL A 6 -14.41 0.15 -4.05
C VAL A 6 -13.52 0.25 -2.82
N ILE A 7 -13.47 -0.84 -2.06
CA ILE A 7 -12.49 -1.08 -1.01
C ILE A 7 -11.64 -2.25 -1.48
N ALA A 8 -10.32 -2.06 -1.56
CA ALA A 8 -9.40 -3.04 -2.08
C ALA A 8 -8.28 -3.30 -1.07
N HIS A 9 -8.03 -4.57 -0.79
CA HIS A 9 -6.98 -5.01 0.13
C HIS A 9 -5.95 -5.87 -0.60
N SER A 10 -4.67 -5.70 -0.24
CA SER A 10 -3.58 -6.55 -0.71
C SER A 10 -3.57 -6.67 -2.24
N PHE A 11 -3.61 -7.89 -2.80
CA PHE A 11 -3.67 -8.12 -4.25
C PHE A 11 -4.87 -7.44 -4.94
N GLY A 12 -5.98 -7.24 -4.25
CA GLY A 12 -7.13 -6.49 -4.79
C GLY A 12 -6.75 -5.06 -5.20
N THR A 13 -5.78 -4.44 -4.53
CA THR A 13 -5.29 -3.09 -4.90
C THR A 13 -4.62 -3.08 -6.27
N TYR A 14 -3.88 -4.15 -6.60
CA TYR A 14 -3.28 -4.33 -7.91
C TYR A 14 -4.34 -4.57 -8.99
N VAL A 15 -5.38 -5.34 -8.69
CA VAL A 15 -6.49 -5.56 -9.64
C VAL A 15 -7.19 -4.24 -9.95
N VAL A 16 -7.49 -3.41 -8.93
CA VAL A 16 -8.10 -2.08 -9.15
C VAL A 16 -7.20 -1.18 -9.99
N SER A 17 -5.89 -1.17 -9.75
CA SER A 17 -4.98 -0.33 -10.55
C SER A 17 -4.91 -0.78 -12.00
N ARG A 18 -4.96 -2.10 -12.27
CA ARG A 18 -5.05 -2.64 -13.63
C ARG A 18 -6.35 -2.26 -14.33
N ILE A 19 -7.48 -2.32 -13.63
CA ILE A 19 -8.78 -1.88 -14.18
C ILE A 19 -8.72 -0.41 -14.57
N LEU A 20 -8.20 0.47 -13.71
CA LEU A 20 -8.08 1.91 -13.99
C LEU A 20 -7.09 2.21 -15.12
N GLU A 21 -6.06 1.38 -15.29
CA GLU A 21 -5.09 1.52 -16.37
C GLU A 21 -5.65 1.08 -17.72
N ASP A 22 -6.35 -0.05 -17.74
CA ASP A 22 -6.90 -0.64 -18.97
C ASP A 22 -8.22 0.05 -19.39
N HIS A 23 -8.95 0.65 -18.43
CA HIS A 23 -10.22 1.35 -18.63
C HIS A 23 -10.27 2.70 -17.87
N PRO A 24 -9.52 3.73 -18.34
CA PRO A 24 -9.43 5.03 -17.66
C PRO A 24 -10.72 5.87 -17.71
N ASP A 25 -11.73 5.41 -18.45
CA ASP A 25 -13.09 5.95 -18.48
C ASP A 25 -13.93 5.49 -17.28
N ILE A 26 -13.56 4.40 -16.62
CA ILE A 26 -14.21 3.96 -15.38
C ILE A 26 -13.95 4.97 -14.27
N LYS A 27 -15.03 5.40 -13.62
CA LYS A 27 -14.99 6.32 -12.50
C LYS A 27 -15.62 5.70 -11.26
N PHE A 28 -14.80 5.48 -10.24
CA PHE A 28 -15.29 5.22 -8.90
C PHE A 28 -15.57 6.55 -8.18
N GLU A 29 -16.58 6.55 -7.32
CA GLU A 29 -16.85 7.67 -6.42
C GLU A 29 -15.77 7.75 -5.34
N LYS A 30 -15.40 6.60 -4.77
CA LYS A 30 -14.35 6.46 -3.75
C LYS A 30 -13.57 5.16 -3.96
N ILE A 31 -12.27 5.23 -3.69
CA ILE A 31 -11.36 4.10 -3.63
C ILE A 31 -10.69 4.11 -2.27
N VAL A 32 -10.80 3.01 -1.53
CA VAL A 32 -10.05 2.79 -0.29
C VAL A 32 -9.09 1.63 -0.51
N LEU A 33 -7.81 1.86 -0.28
CA LEU A 33 -6.74 0.89 -0.41
C LEU A 33 -6.20 0.56 0.98
N SER A 34 -5.96 -0.73 1.25
CA SER A 34 -5.25 -1.19 2.46
C SER A 34 -4.30 -2.33 2.12
N GLY A 35 -3.18 -2.45 2.84
CA GLY A 35 -2.12 -3.42 2.47
C GLY A 35 -1.64 -3.27 1.02
N CYS A 36 -1.63 -2.03 0.52
CA CYS A 36 -1.53 -1.72 -0.91
C CYS A 36 -0.23 -2.19 -1.56
N LEU A 37 -0.36 -2.78 -2.76
CA LEU A 37 0.73 -3.29 -3.59
C LEU A 37 0.98 -2.43 -4.84
N ILE A 38 0.30 -1.30 -5.00
CA ILE A 38 0.50 -0.44 -6.16
C ILE A 38 1.84 0.32 -6.00
N LYS A 39 2.59 0.47 -7.09
CA LYS A 39 3.85 1.22 -7.08
C LYS A 39 3.62 2.70 -6.74
N ARG A 40 4.59 3.30 -6.03
CA ARG A 40 4.59 4.74 -5.77
C ARG A 40 4.52 5.57 -7.05
N SER A 41 5.16 5.11 -8.13
CA SER A 41 5.19 5.77 -9.43
C SER A 41 3.97 5.50 -10.32
N TYR A 42 2.92 4.86 -9.79
CA TYR A 42 1.70 4.62 -10.56
C TYR A 42 1.09 5.96 -11.01
N PRO A 43 0.75 6.11 -12.30
CA PRO A 43 0.35 7.40 -12.88
C PRO A 43 -1.12 7.72 -12.56
N TRP A 44 -1.40 8.03 -11.30
CA TRP A 44 -2.74 8.39 -10.81
C TRP A 44 -3.37 9.53 -11.62
N ASP A 45 -2.57 10.51 -12.03
CA ASP A 45 -3.06 11.66 -12.80
C ASP A 45 -3.55 11.28 -14.20
N ARG A 46 -3.09 10.15 -14.75
CA ARG A 46 -3.58 9.59 -16.01
C ARG A 46 -4.76 8.66 -15.77
N ASN A 47 -4.59 7.72 -14.83
CA ASN A 47 -5.51 6.59 -14.65
C ASN A 47 -6.71 6.93 -13.75
N ALA A 48 -6.70 8.06 -13.03
CA ALA A 48 -7.78 8.53 -12.18
C ALA A 48 -8.14 10.00 -12.41
N GLN A 49 -7.82 10.55 -13.59
CA GLN A 49 -8.03 11.96 -13.94
C GLN A 49 -9.48 12.46 -13.79
N ASN A 50 -10.45 11.55 -13.94
CA ASN A 50 -11.89 11.86 -13.88
C ASN A 50 -12.48 11.74 -12.46
N MET A 51 -11.66 11.33 -11.49
CA MET A 51 -12.05 11.18 -10.10
C MET A 51 -11.91 12.49 -9.33
N GLN A 52 -12.70 12.65 -8.27
CA GLN A 52 -12.60 13.84 -7.43
C GLN A 52 -11.29 13.83 -6.63
N LYS A 53 -10.75 15.00 -6.32
CA LYS A 53 -9.62 15.10 -5.37
C LYS A 53 -10.03 14.46 -4.03
N SER A 54 -9.07 13.81 -3.37
CA SER A 54 -9.30 13.13 -2.08
C SER A 54 -10.36 12.01 -2.12
N SER A 55 -10.65 11.47 -3.31
CA SER A 55 -11.52 10.29 -3.46
C SER A 55 -10.77 8.96 -3.33
N ILE A 56 -9.43 9.01 -3.36
CA ILE A 56 -8.55 7.84 -3.27
C ILE A 56 -7.80 7.93 -1.95
N ILE A 57 -8.08 6.97 -1.07
CA ILE A 57 -7.49 6.89 0.26
C ILE A 57 -6.63 5.63 0.31
N ASN A 58 -5.42 5.75 0.83
CA ASN A 58 -4.54 4.63 1.13
C ASN A 58 -4.33 4.56 2.64
N ASP A 59 -4.96 3.59 3.29
CA ASP A 59 -4.75 3.29 4.70
C ASP A 59 -3.48 2.43 4.82
N VAL A 60 -2.42 3.05 5.34
CA VAL A 60 -1.05 2.52 5.44
C VAL A 60 -0.85 1.85 6.79
N GLY A 61 -0.49 0.57 6.79
CA GLY A 61 -0.10 -0.16 8.00
C GLY A 61 1.39 0.01 8.27
N VAL A 62 1.78 0.75 9.31
CA VAL A 62 3.19 0.98 9.62
C VAL A 62 3.90 -0.25 10.20
N ARG A 63 3.19 -1.35 10.48
CA ARG A 63 3.81 -2.65 10.84
C ARG A 63 3.70 -3.67 9.70
N ASP A 64 3.14 -3.31 8.56
CA ASP A 64 2.91 -4.22 7.45
C ASP A 64 4.19 -4.51 6.63
N ILE A 65 4.78 -5.67 6.83
CA ILE A 65 6.01 -6.07 6.12
C ILE A 65 5.75 -6.64 4.72
N TRP A 66 4.53 -7.07 4.41
CA TRP A 66 4.28 -7.83 3.18
C TRP A 66 4.43 -7.01 1.90
N PRO A 67 3.99 -5.74 1.82
CA PRO A 67 4.24 -4.91 0.65
C PRO A 67 5.73 -4.73 0.35
N LEU A 68 6.58 -4.71 1.39
CA LEU A 68 8.04 -4.67 1.20
C LEU A 68 8.52 -5.96 0.54
N ILE A 69 8.16 -7.12 1.11
CA ILE A 69 8.55 -8.43 0.57
C ILE A 69 8.05 -8.60 -0.87
N ALA A 70 6.79 -8.27 -1.12
CA ALA A 70 6.16 -8.37 -2.43
C ALA A 70 6.86 -7.49 -3.49
N SER A 71 7.25 -6.27 -3.11
CA SER A 71 8.01 -5.37 -4.00
C SER A 71 9.43 -5.87 -4.31
N CYS A 72 10.07 -6.57 -3.37
CA CYS A 72 11.40 -7.13 -3.58
C CYS A 72 11.36 -8.43 -4.40
N ALA A 73 10.29 -9.22 -4.26
CA ALA A 73 10.14 -10.51 -4.93
C ALA A 73 9.58 -10.40 -6.36
N THR A 74 9.03 -9.24 -6.76
CA THR A 74 8.34 -9.09 -8.04
C THR A 74 8.69 -7.78 -8.75
N TRP A 75 8.59 -7.77 -10.08
CA TRP A 75 8.81 -6.55 -10.87
C TRP A 75 7.61 -5.60 -10.86
N GLY A 76 6.45 -6.02 -10.35
CA GLY A 76 5.16 -5.34 -10.50
C GLY A 76 4.59 -4.67 -9.24
N TYR A 77 4.98 -5.12 -8.05
CA TYR A 77 4.40 -4.63 -6.79
C TYR A 77 5.21 -3.51 -6.15
N GLY A 78 4.52 -2.68 -5.39
CA GLY A 78 5.05 -1.56 -4.62
C GLY A 78 4.84 -1.73 -3.12
N SER A 79 5.55 -0.90 -2.36
CA SER A 79 5.57 -0.88 -0.91
C SER A 79 4.60 0.15 -0.30
N THR A 80 3.66 0.67 -1.08
CA THR A 80 2.81 1.82 -0.69
C THR A 80 1.85 1.51 0.46
N GLY A 81 1.48 0.25 0.67
CA GLY A 81 0.76 -0.21 1.87
C GLY A 81 1.53 -0.06 3.17
N ARG A 82 2.86 0.14 3.10
CA ARG A 82 3.76 0.30 4.26
C ARG A 82 4.38 1.69 4.39
N VAL A 83 4.63 2.39 3.27
CA VAL A 83 5.33 3.69 3.27
C VAL A 83 4.54 4.84 2.63
N GLY A 84 3.32 4.58 2.15
CA GLY A 84 2.47 5.54 1.47
C GLY A 84 2.91 5.89 0.04
N PHE A 85 1.98 6.45 -0.72
CA PHE A 85 2.25 7.01 -2.04
C PHE A 85 3.00 8.33 -1.96
N LYS A 86 2.70 9.18 -0.97
CA LYS A 86 3.22 10.55 -0.86
C LYS A 86 2.94 11.37 -2.12
N SER A 87 1.75 11.20 -2.68
CA SER A 87 1.27 11.90 -3.88
C SER A 87 0.16 12.89 -3.50
N ALA A 88 -0.04 13.93 -4.31
CA ALA A 88 -1.17 14.85 -4.12
C ALA A 88 -2.52 14.21 -4.47
N THR A 89 -2.51 13.16 -5.29
CA THR A 89 -3.72 12.52 -5.84
C THR A 89 -4.30 11.46 -4.90
N VAL A 90 -3.46 10.86 -4.06
CA VAL A 90 -3.85 9.82 -3.09
C VAL A 90 -3.59 10.31 -1.68
N THR A 91 -4.63 10.28 -0.84
CA THR A 91 -4.51 10.62 0.57
C THR A 91 -4.04 9.40 1.35
N ASP A 92 -2.79 9.43 1.83
CA ASP A 92 -2.30 8.41 2.76
C ASP A 92 -2.79 8.72 4.18
N ARG A 93 -3.33 7.70 4.87
CA ARG A 93 -3.61 7.73 6.32
C ARG A 93 -2.84 6.61 7.00
N TYR A 94 -2.13 6.90 8.07
CA TYR A 94 -1.21 5.93 8.69
C TYR A 94 -1.79 5.30 9.94
N PHE A 95 -1.64 4.00 10.12
CA PHE A 95 -2.12 3.27 11.28
C PHE A 95 -1.01 2.40 11.86
N ASP A 96 -1.03 2.20 13.19
CA ASP A 96 -0.17 1.21 13.85
C ASP A 96 -0.66 -0.22 13.61
N TYR A 97 -0.92 -0.56 12.35
CA TYR A 97 -1.54 -1.81 11.96
C TYR A 97 -0.57 -2.73 11.22
N SER A 98 -0.78 -4.03 11.43
CA SER A 98 -0.28 -5.08 10.53
C SER A 98 -1.21 -5.23 9.31
N HIS A 99 -0.94 -6.23 8.46
CA HIS A 99 -1.51 -6.32 7.11
C HIS A 99 -3.05 -6.41 7.04
N SER A 100 -3.66 -7.13 7.98
CA SER A 100 -5.10 -7.47 7.94
C SER A 100 -5.91 -6.82 9.06
N GLU A 101 -5.24 -6.14 10.00
CA GLU A 101 -5.87 -5.56 11.19
C GLU A 101 -6.95 -4.51 10.87
N PHE A 102 -6.98 -3.97 9.65
CA PHE A 102 -8.05 -3.11 9.13
C PHE A 102 -9.44 -3.76 9.15
N PHE A 103 -9.51 -5.09 9.14
CA PHE A 103 -10.78 -5.85 9.13
C PHE A 103 -11.08 -6.52 10.48
N GLU A 104 -10.17 -6.39 11.44
CA GLU A 104 -10.26 -7.04 12.75
C GLU A 104 -11.05 -6.18 13.76
N ASN A 105 -11.01 -6.56 15.04
CA ASN A 105 -11.61 -5.80 16.14
C ASN A 105 -13.10 -5.49 15.94
N ASN A 106 -13.88 -6.49 15.49
CA ASN A 106 -15.30 -6.37 15.19
C ASN A 106 -15.64 -5.23 14.21
N GLY A 107 -14.74 -4.93 13.28
CA GLY A 107 -14.92 -3.89 12.26
C GLY A 107 -14.85 -2.47 12.81
N LEU A 108 -14.13 -2.26 13.93
CA LEU A 108 -13.96 -0.93 14.50
C LEU A 108 -13.36 0.06 13.50
N HIS A 109 -12.34 -0.37 12.75
CA HIS A 109 -11.71 0.46 11.70
C HIS A 109 -12.73 0.87 10.63
N ILE A 110 -13.53 -0.09 10.17
CA ILE A 110 -14.59 0.14 9.17
C ILE A 110 -15.58 1.19 9.69
N ARG A 111 -16.08 1.02 10.92
CA ARG A 111 -17.08 1.91 11.52
C ARG A 111 -16.54 3.32 11.78
N LYS A 112 -15.26 3.44 12.13
CA LYS A 112 -14.61 4.68 12.54
C LYS A 112 -14.04 5.48 11.37
N TYR A 113 -13.48 4.81 10.36
CA TYR A 113 -12.70 5.48 9.31
C TYR A 113 -13.24 5.29 7.89
N TRP A 114 -13.90 4.16 7.58
CA TRP A 114 -14.44 3.92 6.24
C TRP A 114 -15.89 4.35 6.11
N ARG A 115 -16.73 4.04 7.11
CA ARG A 115 -18.13 4.42 7.09
C ARG A 115 -18.32 5.95 6.97
N PRO A 116 -17.63 6.81 7.74
CA PRO A 116 -17.78 8.26 7.60
C PRO A 116 -17.35 8.79 6.22
N LEU A 117 -16.37 8.14 5.59
CA LEU A 117 -15.93 8.49 4.23
C LEU A 117 -17.05 8.28 3.20
N PHE A 118 -17.87 7.23 3.36
CA PHE A 118 -18.96 6.95 2.41
C PHE A 118 -20.27 7.65 2.79
N GLU A 119 -20.54 7.88 4.07
CA GLU A 119 -21.79 8.49 4.56
C GLU A 119 -21.73 10.03 4.54
N PHE A 120 -20.58 10.61 4.89
CA PHE A 120 -20.44 12.05 5.14
C PHE A 120 -19.33 12.71 4.33
N ASP A 121 -18.66 11.94 3.47
CA ASP A 121 -17.47 12.39 2.73
C ASP A 121 -16.32 12.85 3.64
N GLU A 122 -16.27 12.33 4.86
CA GLU A 122 -15.33 12.76 5.89
C GLU A 122 -14.12 11.84 5.99
N ILE A 123 -12.93 12.43 5.89
CA ILE A 123 -11.66 11.73 6.14
C ILE A 123 -11.28 11.96 7.60
N VAL A 124 -11.68 11.02 8.46
CA VAL A 124 -11.29 11.02 9.88
C VAL A 124 -9.78 10.75 9.99
N PRO A 125 -8.98 11.61 10.65
CA PRO A 125 -7.57 11.38 10.91
C PRO A 125 -7.35 10.16 11.80
N SER A 126 -6.26 9.43 11.58
CA SER A 126 -5.91 8.29 12.42
C SER A 126 -5.38 8.75 13.79
N GLU A 127 -5.55 7.90 14.81
CA GLU A 127 -4.95 8.14 16.13
C GLU A 127 -3.41 8.15 16.06
N TRP A 128 -2.83 7.32 15.19
CA TRP A 128 -1.38 7.30 14.97
C TRP A 128 -0.86 8.64 14.45
N GLU A 129 -1.59 9.29 13.53
CA GLU A 129 -1.21 10.61 13.02
C GLU A 129 -1.43 11.74 14.04
N ALA A 130 -2.32 11.54 15.01
CA ALA A 130 -2.53 12.48 16.11
C ALA A 130 -1.42 12.40 17.18
N ASP A 131 -0.72 11.27 17.29
CA ASP A 131 0.37 11.10 18.24
C ASP A 131 1.62 11.90 17.81
N ALA A 132 2.01 12.88 18.65
CA ALA A 132 3.19 13.71 18.47
C ALA A 132 4.51 12.95 18.69
N ASN A 133 4.46 11.85 19.45
CA ASN A 133 5.62 11.02 19.78
C ASN A 133 5.75 9.80 18.86
N ARG A 134 4.94 9.73 17.78
CA ARG A 134 4.95 8.59 16.87
C ARG A 134 6.36 8.29 16.31
N PRO A 135 6.76 7.01 16.25
CA PRO A 135 7.97 6.60 15.56
C PRO A 135 7.96 7.06 14.09
N LYS A 136 9.02 7.76 13.68
CA LYS A 136 9.25 8.04 12.25
C LYS A 136 9.65 6.76 11.53
N THR A 137 9.27 6.64 10.26
CA THR A 137 9.72 5.53 9.43
C THR A 137 11.25 5.56 9.34
N GLY A 138 11.90 4.49 9.80
CA GLY A 138 13.35 4.40 9.84
C GLY A 138 13.99 4.34 8.45
N PHE A 139 15.27 4.73 8.37
CA PHE A 139 16.04 4.69 7.12
C PHE A 139 16.08 3.29 6.49
N THR A 140 16.20 2.24 7.31
CA THR A 140 16.21 0.84 6.85
C THR A 140 14.92 0.46 6.14
N THR A 141 13.76 0.84 6.68
CA THR A 141 12.46 0.62 6.04
C THR A 141 12.36 1.38 4.72
N LEU A 142 12.81 2.64 4.67
CA LEU A 142 12.81 3.43 3.43
C LEU A 142 13.74 2.81 2.37
N PHE A 143 14.90 2.32 2.80
CA PHE A 143 15.86 1.65 1.92
C PHE A 143 15.32 0.32 1.38
N ALA A 144 14.67 -0.49 2.22
CA ALA A 144 14.02 -1.73 1.81
C ALA A 144 12.78 -1.49 0.93
N ALA A 145 12.10 -0.36 1.11
CA ALA A 145 10.94 0.03 0.30
C ALA A 145 11.31 0.44 -1.13
N HIS A 146 12.60 0.69 -1.40
CA HIS A 146 13.09 0.99 -2.73
C HIS A 146 13.29 -0.32 -3.52
N GLN A 147 12.59 -0.45 -4.64
CA GLN A 147 12.47 -1.74 -5.35
C GLN A 147 13.84 -2.31 -5.77
N ASN A 148 14.72 -1.48 -6.34
CA ASN A 148 16.00 -1.96 -6.87
C ASN A 148 16.96 -2.43 -5.77
N THR A 149 16.92 -1.80 -4.60
CA THR A 149 17.78 -2.15 -3.46
C THR A 149 17.29 -3.44 -2.80
N GLY A 150 15.96 -3.61 -2.71
CA GLY A 150 15.33 -4.85 -2.27
C GLY A 150 15.66 -6.05 -3.17
N ILE A 151 15.51 -5.89 -4.49
CA ILE A 151 15.86 -6.93 -5.47
C ILE A 151 17.35 -7.27 -5.38
N ALA A 152 18.24 -6.26 -5.33
CA ALA A 152 19.68 -6.48 -5.21
C ALA A 152 20.05 -7.27 -3.94
N ALA A 153 19.43 -6.96 -2.80
CA ALA A 153 19.64 -7.69 -1.56
C ALA A 153 19.24 -9.17 -1.67
N ILE A 154 18.08 -9.46 -2.28
CA ILE A 154 17.63 -10.84 -2.52
C ILE A 154 18.62 -11.59 -3.42
N VAL A 155 19.08 -10.97 -4.51
CA VAL A 155 20.07 -11.57 -5.42
C VAL A 155 21.36 -11.90 -4.66
N VAL A 156 21.89 -10.97 -3.85
CA VAL A 156 23.09 -11.20 -3.04
C VAL A 156 22.88 -12.38 -2.07
N ILE A 157 21.76 -12.42 -1.35
CA ILE A 157 21.46 -13.50 -0.40
C ILE A 157 21.41 -14.86 -1.11
N LEU A 158 20.70 -14.95 -2.24
CA LEU A 158 20.63 -16.18 -3.03
C LEU A 158 22.00 -16.60 -3.55
N THR A 159 22.81 -15.65 -4.01
CA THR A 159 24.16 -15.93 -4.54
C THR A 159 25.08 -16.49 -3.43
N VAL A 160 25.03 -15.90 -2.23
CA VAL A 160 25.78 -16.38 -1.05
C VAL A 160 25.27 -17.75 -0.61
N ALA A 161 23.95 -17.96 -0.55
CA ALA A 161 23.38 -19.24 -0.17
C ALA A 161 23.78 -20.37 -1.13
N ILE A 162 23.78 -20.08 -2.44
CA ILE A 162 24.27 -21.02 -3.47
C ILE A 162 25.76 -21.31 -3.29
N ALA A 163 26.58 -20.28 -3.08
CA ALA A 163 28.02 -20.47 -2.85
C ALA A 163 28.30 -21.32 -1.61
N LEU A 164 27.61 -21.05 -0.50
CA LEU A 164 27.71 -21.85 0.74
C LEU A 164 27.26 -23.30 0.51
N TYR A 165 26.14 -23.51 -0.19
CA TYR A 165 25.67 -24.86 -0.53
C TYR A 165 26.75 -25.65 -1.28
N PHE A 166 27.42 -25.05 -2.27
CA PHE A 166 28.50 -25.72 -2.99
C PHE A 166 29.77 -25.90 -2.16
N LEU A 167 30.11 -24.97 -1.26
CA LEU A 167 31.25 -25.11 -0.34
C LEU A 167 31.05 -26.27 0.64
N PHE A 168 29.86 -26.41 1.22
CA PHE A 168 29.55 -27.43 2.21
C PHE A 168 29.12 -28.78 1.63
N LYS A 169 28.72 -28.83 0.34
CA LYS A 169 28.45 -30.10 -0.35
C LYS A 169 29.73 -30.87 -0.72
N ASN A 170 30.86 -30.16 -0.83
CA ASN A 170 32.15 -30.72 -1.23
C ASN A 170 33.06 -31.07 -0.03
N VAL A 171 32.51 -31.05 1.20
CA VAL A 171 33.14 -31.50 2.45
C VAL A 171 32.39 -32.74 2.92
#